data_AF-A0A3N5HYY1-F1
#
_entry.id   AF-A0A3N5HYY1-F1
#
_cell.length_a   1.000
_cell.length_b   1.000
_cell.length_c   1.000
_cell.angle_alpha   90.00
_cell.angle_beta   90.00
_cell.angle_gamma   90.00
#
_symmetry.space_group_name_H-M   'P 1'
#
loop_
_entity.id
_entity.type
_entity.pdbx_description
1 polymer ?
#
loop_
_entity_poly.entity_id
_entity_poly.type
_entity_poly.pdbx_seq_one_letter_code
_entity_poly.pdbx_strand_id
1 'polypeptide(L)' 'MLAKVLSAALVGIDAHLIDVEVDIAGGLPQFSVVGLPDATVRESRDRVRSALKNT' A
#
# COMPACT_ATOMS: atom_id res chain seq x y z
N MET A 1 -15.00 0.76 -1.47
CA MET A 1 -15.01 -0.63 -0.97
C MET A 1 -13.77 -0.78 -0.13
N LEU A 2 -13.96 -0.97 1.18
CA LEU A 2 -12.87 -1.14 2.13
C LEU A 2 -12.39 -2.60 2.12
N ALA A 3 -11.10 -2.81 1.92
CA ALA A 3 -10.40 -4.06 2.11
C ALA A 3 -9.34 -3.89 3.19
N LYS A 4 -9.16 -4.93 4.01
CA LYS A 4 -8.19 -4.94 5.11
C LYS A 4 -7.33 -6.20 5.01
N VAL A 5 -6.02 -6.05 5.19
CA VAL A 5 -5.04 -7.13 5.12
C VAL A 5 -4.11 -7.04 6.32
N LEU A 6 -3.86 -8.21 6.93
CA LEU A 6 -2.84 -8.36 7.96
C LEU A 6 -1.45 -8.30 7.33
N SER A 7 -0.56 -7.51 7.92
CA SER A 7 0.80 -7.30 7.43
C SER A 7 1.78 -7.11 8.59
N ALA A 8 3.04 -6.85 8.27
CA ALA A 8 4.09 -6.55 9.23
C ALA A 8 4.91 -5.34 8.78
N ALA A 9 5.30 -4.49 9.74
CA ALA A 9 6.25 -3.40 9.55
C ALA A 9 7.49 -3.66 10.40
N LEU A 10 8.66 -3.30 9.86
CA LEU A 10 9.93 -3.42 10.58
C LEU A 10 10.23 -2.12 11.33
N VAL A 11 10.50 -2.21 12.63
CA VAL A 11 11.05 -1.10 13.42
C VAL A 11 12.37 -1.57 14.01
N GLY A 12 13.48 -1.14 13.40
CA GLY A 12 14.80 -1.67 13.71
C GLY A 12 14.93 -3.13 13.25
N ILE A 13 15.01 -4.07 14.20
CA ILE A 13 15.03 -5.52 13.92
C ILE A 13 13.71 -6.22 14.26
N ASP A 14 12.78 -5.51 14.88
CA ASP A 14 11.54 -6.07 15.39
C ASP A 14 10.43 -5.95 14.34
N ALA A 15 9.71 -7.05 14.15
CA ALA A 15 8.53 -7.09 13.29
C ALA A 15 7.29 -6.74 14.13
N HIS A 16 6.60 -5.67 13.73
CA HIS A 16 5.35 -5.26 14.33
C HIS A 16 4.19 -5.68 13.43
N LEU A 17 3.22 -6.36 14.04
CA LEU A 17 1.97 -6.69 13.36
C LEU A 17 1.21 -5.39 13.07
N ILE A 18 0.83 -5.20 11.82
CA ILE A 18 0.07 -4.03 11.37
C ILE A 18 -1.09 -4.45 10.49
N ASP A 19 -2.07 -3.55 10.41
CA ASP A 19 -3.17 -3.67 9.48
C ASP A 19 -2.98 -2.69 8.33
N VAL A 20 -3.13 -3.17 7.10
CA VAL A 20 -3.16 -2.34 5.89
C VAL A 20 -4.59 -2.25 5.40
N GLU A 21 -5.06 -1.03 5.22
CA GLU A 21 -6.41 -0.74 4.74
C GLU A 21 -6.35 -0.09 3.35
N VAL A 22 -7.26 -0.50 2.48
CA VAL A 22 -7.41 0.02 1.13
C VAL A 22 -8.87 0.34 0.90
N ASP A 23 -9.16 1.54 0.42
CA ASP A 23 -10.50 1.88 -0.08
C ASP A 23 -10.44 2.23 -1.57
N ILE A 24 -11.45 1.74 -2.29
CA ILE A 24 -11.67 2.05 -3.70
C ILE A 24 -12.97 2.83 -3.82
N ALA A 25 -12.89 4.05 -4.35
CA ALA A 25 -14.01 4.92 -4.68
C ALA A 25 -14.05 5.21 -6.19
N GLY A 26 -15.23 5.58 -6.69
CA GLY A 26 -15.40 6.00 -8.09
C GLY A 26 -14.82 7.40 -8.34
N GLY A 27 -14.43 7.69 -9.59
CA GLY A 27 -13.88 8.98 -9.98
C GLY A 27 -12.72 8.85 -10.97
N LEU A 28 -11.88 9.88 -11.03
CA LEU A 28 -10.66 9.85 -11.84
C LEU A 28 -9.64 8.87 -11.25
N PRO A 29 -8.85 8.17 -12.10
CA PRO A 29 -7.82 7.26 -11.62
C PRO A 29 -6.78 7.98 -10.75
N GLN A 30 -6.76 7.65 -9.45
CA GLN A 30 -5.78 8.15 -8.50
C GLN A 30 -5.34 7.02 -7.59
N PHE A 31 -4.06 7.02 -7.21
CA PHE A 31 -3.52 6.12 -6.21
C PHE A 31 -2.72 6.94 -5.20
N SER A 32 -3.16 6.91 -3.95
CA SER A 32 -2.51 7.61 -2.83
C SER A 32 -2.14 6.61 -1.74
N VAL A 33 -1.00 6.87 -1.07
CA VAL A 33 -0.57 6.11 0.12
C VAL A 33 -0.39 7.12 1.25
N VAL A 34 -1.03 6.86 2.38
CA VAL A 34 -1.02 7.70 3.58
C VAL A 34 -0.59 6.88 4.81
N GLY A 35 -0.47 7.51 5.97
CA GLY A 35 0.02 6.83 7.19
C GLY A 35 1.54 6.92 7.39
N LEU A 36 2.15 8.00 6.90
CA LEU A 36 3.61 8.25 6.98
C LEU A 36 4.47 7.12 6.39
N PRO A 37 4.18 6.63 5.17
CA PRO A 37 4.98 5.60 4.54
C PRO A 37 6.39 6.12 4.19
N ASP A 38 7.36 5.21 4.27
CA ASP A 38 8.72 5.45 3.79
C ASP A 38 8.78 5.56 2.25
N ALA A 39 9.99 5.83 1.73
CA ALA A 39 10.22 5.98 0.30
C ALA A 39 9.95 4.69 -0.48
N THR A 40 10.38 3.53 0.05
CA THR A 40 10.24 2.23 -0.63
C THR A 40 8.78 1.84 -0.83
N VAL A 41 7.93 2.11 0.17
CA VAL A 41 6.48 1.92 0.09
C VAL A 41 5.86 2.89 -0.92
N ARG A 42 6.28 4.17 -0.95
CA ARG A 42 5.79 5.15 -1.93
C ARG A 42 6.13 4.74 -3.37
N GLU A 43 7.35 4.28 -3.62
CA GLU A 43 7.80 3.81 -4.94
C GLU A 43 7.14 2.49 -5.36
N SER A 44 6.69 1.68 -4.40
CA SER A 44 5.99 0.42 -4.70
C SER A 44 4.74 0.59 -5.55
N ARG A 45 4.09 1.77 -5.47
CA ARG A 45 2.90 2.10 -6.25
C ARG A 45 3.09 1.84 -7.73
N ASP A 46 4.22 2.27 -8.29
CA ASP A 46 4.46 2.16 -9.73
C ASP A 46 4.73 0.71 -10.14
N ARG A 47 5.34 -0.08 -9.25
CA ARG A 47 5.51 -1.54 -9.41
C ARG A 47 4.15 -2.26 -9.37
N VAL A 48 3.31 -1.95 -8.38
CA VAL A 48 1.96 -2.52 -8.25
C VAL A 48 1.12 -2.17 -9.47
N ARG A 49 1.15 -0.92 -9.94
CA ARG A 49 0.40 -0.51 -11.13
C ARG A 49 0.84 -1.29 -12.37
N SER A 50 2.14 -1.50 -12.54
CA SER A 50 2.69 -2.29 -13.65
C SER A 50 2.26 -3.75 -13.56
N ALA A 51 2.35 -4.35 -12.36
CA ALA A 51 1.91 -5.72 -12.11
C ALA A 51 0.41 -5.94 -12.39
N LEU A 52 -0.44 -4.97 -12.00
CA LEU A 52 -1.89 -5.03 -12.26
C LEU A 52 -2.23 -4.93 -13.74
N LYS A 53 -1.46 -4.16 -14.52
CA LYS A 53 -1.64 -4.07 -15.98
C LYS A 53 -1.27 -5.38 -16.70
N ASN A 54 -0.35 -6.16 -16.11
CA ASN A 54 0.10 -7.46 -16.64
C ASN A 54 0.55 -7.40 -18.11
N THR A 55 1.47 -6.47 -18.41
CA THR A 55 2.15 -6.33 -19.72
C THR A 55 3.65 -6.37 -19.54
#